data_AF-A0A9W8WUD1-F1
#
_entry.id   AF-A0A9W8WUD1-F1
#
_cell.length_a   1.000
_cell.length_b   1.000
_cell.length_c   1.000
_cell.angle_alpha   90.00
_cell.angle_beta   90.00
_cell.angle_gamma   90.00
#
_symmetry.space_group_name_H-M   'P 1'
#
loop_
_entity.id
_entity.type
_entity.pdbx_description
1 polymer ?
#
loop_
_entity_poly.entity_id
_entity_poly.type
_entity_poly.pdbx_seq_one_letter_code
_entity_poly.pdbx_strand_id
1 'polypeptide(L)'
;MQFLSIGYHMRKASLLDSPEWLTVTARAAKTDPYVALNDICICIPRLLERTDKIGSPNCPPTELDSVIEDSQKLANRAFEWLSDFERYGPRYDKVDIASMEAFLETICSDIVFDPVYNFHYFGAGICYMIYWMSMLIMQSNTFKLLRTHRQLEPKQLMMWGRQLSGYADNICKSIPFHCRPQTGYTAKFGSLTPLVVARKFYENAGPMMAAKEQWCAKVYIVARVPGLYQETPVALEPFKEVQTTVQQGTKKFI
;
A
#
# COMPACT_ATOMS: atom_id res chain seq x y z
N MET A 1 7.95 -9.02 -2.46
CA MET A 1 7.31 -8.04 -1.55
C MET A 1 8.32 -7.19 -0.76
N GLN A 2 9.38 -7.77 -0.15
CA GLN A 2 10.40 -6.99 0.59
C GLN A 2 11.04 -5.88 -0.24
N PHE A 3 11.44 -6.13 -1.49
CA PHE A 3 12.03 -5.10 -2.37
C PHE A 3 11.07 -3.94 -2.70
N LEU A 4 9.78 -4.22 -2.97
CA LEU A 4 8.78 -3.18 -3.19
C LEU A 4 8.58 -2.33 -1.94
N SER A 5 8.45 -2.97 -0.78
CA SER A 5 8.32 -2.27 0.50
C SER A 5 9.52 -1.37 0.77
N ILE A 6 10.75 -1.87 0.57
CA ILE A 6 11.97 -1.07 0.73
C ILE A 6 12.00 0.12 -0.24
N GLY A 7 11.69 -0.10 -1.52
CA GLY A 7 11.60 0.96 -2.53
C GLY A 7 10.60 2.05 -2.15
N TYR A 8 9.43 1.68 -1.61
CA TYR A 8 8.43 2.62 -1.12
C TYR A 8 8.92 3.43 0.08
N HIS A 9 9.57 2.77 1.05
CA HIS A 9 10.07 3.44 2.25
C HIS A 9 11.28 4.33 1.95
N MET A 10 12.15 3.91 1.04
CA MET A 10 13.34 4.67 0.64
C MET A 10 13.01 5.76 -0.40
N ARG A 11 11.88 5.62 -1.12
CA ARG A 11 11.49 6.48 -2.24
C ARG A 11 12.62 6.59 -3.27
N LYS A 12 13.19 5.43 -3.62
CA LYS A 12 14.32 5.30 -4.54
C LYS A 12 13.98 4.33 -5.63
N ALA A 13 14.23 4.72 -6.89
CA ALA A 13 14.07 3.84 -8.03
C ALA A 13 14.93 2.58 -7.87
N SER A 14 14.39 1.45 -8.31
CA SER A 14 15.13 0.17 -8.36
C SER A 14 15.69 -0.04 -9.77
N LEU A 15 16.85 -0.68 -9.93
CA LEU A 15 17.31 -1.12 -11.26
C LEU A 15 16.30 -2.04 -11.96
N LEU A 16 15.43 -2.68 -11.18
CA LEU A 16 14.42 -3.62 -11.65
C LEU A 16 13.21 -2.94 -12.30
N ASP A 17 13.11 -1.62 -12.27
CA ASP A 17 12.05 -0.88 -13.00
C ASP A 17 12.48 -0.43 -14.40
N SER A 18 13.68 -0.82 -14.83
CA SER A 18 14.24 -0.50 -16.14
C SER A 18 13.54 -1.28 -17.26
N PRO A 19 13.44 -0.72 -18.49
CA PRO A 19 12.86 -1.43 -19.63
C PRO A 19 13.52 -2.78 -19.91
N GLU A 20 14.83 -2.88 -19.70
CA GLU A 20 15.61 -4.10 -19.88
C GLU A 20 15.12 -5.19 -18.92
N TRP A 21 14.87 -4.84 -17.65
CA TRP A 21 14.40 -5.80 -16.66
C TRP A 21 12.93 -6.19 -16.89
N LEU A 22 12.07 -5.22 -17.21
CA LEU A 22 10.66 -5.49 -17.53
C LEU A 22 10.50 -6.39 -18.77
N THR A 23 11.47 -6.36 -19.68
CA THR A 23 11.49 -7.28 -20.84
C THR A 23 11.71 -8.74 -20.40
N VAL A 24 12.48 -8.97 -19.34
CA VAL A 24 12.74 -10.32 -18.80
C VAL A 24 11.45 -10.94 -18.23
N THR A 25 10.63 -10.14 -17.54
CA THR A 25 9.39 -10.60 -16.90
C THR A 25 8.18 -10.61 -17.85
N ALA A 26 8.28 -9.95 -19.02
CA ALA A 26 7.18 -9.75 -19.96
C ALA A 26 6.45 -11.03 -20.38
N ARG A 27 7.15 -12.17 -20.51
CA ARG A 27 6.49 -13.45 -20.85
C ARG A 27 5.67 -13.99 -19.68
N ALA A 28 6.22 -13.94 -18.47
CA ALA A 28 5.55 -14.43 -17.27
C ALA A 28 4.36 -13.54 -16.88
N ALA A 29 4.50 -12.22 -17.03
CA ALA A 29 3.43 -11.25 -16.76
C ALA A 29 2.16 -11.48 -17.60
N LYS A 30 2.24 -12.14 -18.76
CA LYS A 30 1.05 -12.46 -19.58
C LYS A 30 0.15 -13.52 -18.95
N THR A 31 0.70 -14.38 -18.09
CA THR A 31 0.00 -15.55 -17.55
C THR A 31 -0.11 -15.51 -16.03
N ASP A 32 0.82 -14.83 -15.36
CA ASP A 32 0.86 -14.70 -13.91
C ASP A 32 0.43 -13.29 -13.48
N PRO A 33 -0.76 -13.13 -12.87
CA PRO A 33 -1.25 -11.83 -12.44
C PRO A 33 -0.39 -11.22 -11.33
N TYR A 34 0.30 -12.02 -10.52
CA TYR A 34 1.22 -11.52 -9.51
C TYR A 34 2.42 -10.84 -10.16
N VAL A 35 3.03 -11.47 -11.17
CA VAL A 35 4.16 -10.89 -11.90
C VAL A 35 3.74 -9.59 -12.60
N ALA A 36 2.60 -9.61 -13.31
CA ALA A 36 2.06 -8.42 -13.97
C ALA A 36 1.86 -7.25 -13.00
N LEU A 37 1.34 -7.52 -11.80
CA LEU A 37 1.17 -6.49 -10.77
C LEU A 37 2.51 -5.96 -10.27
N ASN A 38 3.49 -6.83 -10.02
CA ASN A 38 4.81 -6.39 -9.56
C ASN A 38 5.50 -5.51 -10.60
N ASP A 39 5.40 -5.82 -11.89
CA ASP A 39 5.96 -5.01 -13.00
C ASP A 39 5.37 -3.59 -13.05
N ILE A 40 4.12 -3.41 -12.57
CA ILE A 40 3.50 -2.09 -12.44
C ILE A 40 4.01 -1.41 -11.16
N CYS A 41 3.93 -2.10 -10.03
CA CYS A 41 4.25 -1.57 -8.72
C CYS A 41 5.73 -1.17 -8.56
N ILE A 42 6.64 -1.85 -9.26
CA ILE A 42 8.09 -1.58 -9.17
C ILE A 42 8.48 -0.22 -9.75
N CYS A 43 7.65 0.38 -10.60
CA CYS A 43 7.88 1.71 -11.16
C CYS A 43 7.48 2.86 -10.22
N ILE A 44 6.68 2.59 -9.19
CA ILE A 44 6.16 3.63 -8.28
C ILE A 44 7.29 4.34 -7.50
N PRO A 45 8.30 3.65 -6.90
CA PRO A 45 9.39 4.31 -6.19
C PRO A 45 10.11 5.39 -7.01
N ARG A 46 10.24 5.22 -8.33
CA ARG A 46 10.82 6.23 -9.23
C ARG A 46 9.97 7.49 -9.31
N LEU A 47 8.64 7.37 -9.34
CA LEU A 47 7.74 8.52 -9.31
C LEU A 47 7.82 9.25 -7.95
N LEU A 48 7.95 8.51 -6.87
CA LEU A 48 8.17 9.07 -5.53
C LEU A 48 9.50 9.82 -5.45
N GLU A 49 10.58 9.24 -5.99
CA GLU A 49 11.90 9.88 -6.04
C GLU A 49 11.87 11.18 -6.85
N ARG A 50 11.18 11.17 -8.01
CA ARG A 50 11.02 12.38 -8.84
C ARG A 50 10.20 13.44 -8.11
N THR A 51 9.16 13.02 -7.39
CA THR A 51 8.35 13.92 -6.55
C THR A 51 9.19 14.65 -5.52
N ASP A 52 10.16 13.97 -4.89
CA ASP A 52 11.00 14.58 -3.84
C ASP A 52 11.95 15.67 -4.38
N LYS A 53 12.19 15.68 -5.70
CA LYS A 53 13.02 16.69 -6.37
C LYS A 53 12.22 17.94 -6.78
N ILE A 54 10.88 17.88 -6.76
CA ILE A 54 10.01 19.00 -7.11
C ILE A 54 10.23 20.15 -6.11
N GLY A 55 10.50 21.35 -6.66
CA GLY A 55 10.82 22.54 -5.87
C GLY A 55 12.30 22.68 -5.50
N SER A 56 13.18 21.78 -5.95
CA SER A 56 14.63 22.02 -5.90
C SER A 56 15.06 23.07 -6.96
N PRO A 57 16.14 23.84 -6.73
CA PRO A 57 16.59 24.88 -7.67
C PRO A 57 16.88 24.36 -9.09
N ASN A 58 17.19 23.08 -9.21
CA ASN A 58 17.54 22.43 -10.47
C ASN A 58 16.35 21.69 -11.12
N CYS A 59 15.16 21.75 -10.53
CA CYS A 59 13.98 21.05 -11.04
C CYS A 59 13.36 21.84 -12.20
N PRO A 60 13.19 21.24 -13.39
CA PRO A 60 12.46 21.87 -14.48
C PRO A 60 11.03 22.22 -14.06
N PRO A 61 10.47 23.38 -14.48
CA PRO A 61 9.08 23.73 -14.19
C PRO A 61 8.06 22.71 -14.72
N THR A 62 8.40 22.01 -15.80
CA THR A 62 7.57 20.97 -16.44
C THR A 62 7.58 19.63 -15.70
N GLU A 63 8.50 19.44 -14.75
CA GLU A 63 8.65 18.16 -14.04
C GLU A 63 7.40 17.81 -13.23
N LEU A 64 6.74 18.81 -12.65
CA LEU A 64 5.50 18.61 -11.89
C LEU A 64 4.41 17.98 -12.76
N ASP A 65 4.15 18.55 -13.94
CA ASP A 65 3.11 18.08 -14.84
C ASP A 65 3.46 16.69 -15.39
N SER A 66 4.73 16.46 -15.74
CA SER A 66 5.21 15.14 -16.17
C SER A 66 5.04 14.07 -15.09
N VAL A 67 5.39 14.37 -13.84
CA VAL A 67 5.23 13.41 -12.72
C VAL A 67 3.76 13.08 -12.48
N ILE A 68 2.87 14.08 -12.57
CA ILE A 68 1.42 13.87 -12.43
C ILE A 68 0.91 12.99 -13.58
N GLU A 69 1.30 13.28 -14.82
CA GLU A 69 0.90 12.52 -16.00
C GLU A 69 1.37 11.06 -15.92
N ASP A 70 2.64 10.83 -15.57
CA ASP A 70 3.21 9.49 -15.44
C ASP A 70 2.58 8.72 -14.27
N SER A 71 2.24 9.40 -13.18
CA SER A 71 1.48 8.79 -12.07
C SER A 71 0.09 8.36 -12.52
N GLN A 72 -0.58 9.16 -13.36
CA GLN A 72 -1.89 8.80 -13.91
C GLN A 72 -1.78 7.63 -14.91
N LYS A 73 -0.78 7.61 -15.78
CA LYS A 73 -0.53 6.49 -16.70
C LYS A 73 -0.30 5.19 -15.94
N LEU A 74 0.51 5.23 -14.88
CA LEU A 74 0.78 4.05 -14.07
C LEU A 74 -0.45 3.59 -13.28
N ALA A 75 -1.27 4.54 -12.79
CA ALA A 75 -2.56 4.24 -12.17
C ALA A 75 -3.52 3.55 -13.15
N ASN A 76 -3.62 4.03 -14.38
CA ASN A 76 -4.47 3.42 -15.41
C ASN A 76 -4.04 1.98 -15.69
N ARG A 77 -2.74 1.71 -15.81
CA ARG A 77 -2.23 0.32 -15.95
C ARG A 77 -2.63 -0.56 -14.77
N ALA A 78 -2.60 -0.03 -13.54
CA ALA A 78 -3.04 -0.77 -12.36
C ALA A 78 -4.56 -1.02 -12.36
N PHE A 79 -5.36 -0.07 -12.85
CA PHE A 79 -6.81 -0.24 -13.01
C PHE A 79 -7.16 -1.27 -14.08
N GLU A 80 -6.46 -1.24 -15.22
CA GLU A 80 -6.59 -2.26 -16.28
C GLU A 80 -6.22 -3.64 -15.73
N TRP A 81 -5.10 -3.76 -15.01
CA TRP A 81 -4.73 -4.99 -14.34
C TRP A 81 -5.82 -5.49 -13.38
N LEU A 82 -6.40 -4.62 -12.55
CA LEU A 82 -7.47 -5.02 -11.63
C LEU A 82 -8.70 -5.49 -12.39
N SER A 83 -9.10 -4.75 -13.43
CA SER A 83 -10.24 -5.11 -14.30
C SER A 83 -10.03 -6.48 -14.94
N ASP A 84 -8.82 -6.80 -15.40
CA ASP A 84 -8.50 -8.10 -15.97
C ASP A 84 -8.45 -9.20 -14.90
N PHE A 85 -7.88 -8.89 -13.74
CA PHE A 85 -7.80 -9.80 -12.61
C PHE A 85 -9.19 -10.21 -12.10
N GLU A 86 -10.14 -9.28 -12.13
CA GLU A 86 -11.55 -9.43 -11.73
C GLU A 86 -12.50 -9.64 -12.93
N ARG A 87 -11.99 -10.07 -14.10
CA ARG A 87 -12.82 -10.26 -15.30
C ARG A 87 -14.04 -11.15 -15.08
N TYR A 88 -13.93 -12.12 -14.17
CA TYR A 88 -15.00 -13.05 -13.78
C TYR A 88 -15.60 -12.74 -12.41
N GLY A 89 -15.44 -11.50 -11.95
CA GLY A 89 -15.82 -11.02 -10.63
C GLY A 89 -14.66 -10.98 -9.64
N PRO A 90 -14.88 -10.38 -8.46
CA PRO A 90 -13.91 -10.35 -7.38
C PRO A 90 -13.51 -11.76 -6.94
N ARG A 91 -12.24 -11.94 -6.55
CA ARG A 91 -11.72 -13.23 -6.07
C ARG A 91 -11.83 -13.36 -4.55
N TYR A 92 -12.89 -12.78 -3.99
CA TYR A 92 -13.24 -12.84 -2.58
C TYR A 92 -14.74 -12.72 -2.39
N ASP A 93 -15.20 -13.30 -1.30
CA ASP A 93 -16.52 -13.04 -0.74
C ASP A 93 -16.43 -11.97 0.34
N LYS A 94 -17.52 -11.23 0.53
CA LYS A 94 -17.71 -10.39 1.71
C LYS A 94 -18.46 -11.19 2.75
N VAL A 95 -17.84 -11.37 3.92
CA VAL A 95 -18.41 -12.15 5.01
C VAL A 95 -18.37 -11.37 6.31
N ASP A 96 -19.19 -11.77 7.26
CA ASP A 96 -19.16 -11.24 8.62
C ASP A 96 -17.80 -11.55 9.27
N ILE A 97 -17.21 -10.57 9.94
CA ILE A 97 -15.96 -10.73 10.68
C ILE A 97 -16.01 -11.85 11.72
N ALA A 98 -17.18 -12.17 12.28
CA ALA A 98 -17.37 -13.28 13.20
C ALA A 98 -17.11 -14.66 12.55
N SER A 99 -17.19 -14.75 11.22
CA SER A 99 -16.84 -15.97 10.48
C SER A 99 -15.33 -16.17 10.29
N MET A 100 -14.51 -15.16 10.62
CA MET A 100 -13.05 -15.23 10.52
C MET A 100 -12.46 -15.88 11.75
N GLU A 101 -12.13 -17.16 11.61
CA GLU A 101 -11.55 -18.00 12.65
C GLU A 101 -10.49 -17.26 13.49
N ALA A 102 -10.70 -17.28 14.81
CA ALA A 102 -9.82 -16.75 15.84
C ALA A 102 -9.53 -15.23 15.78
N PHE A 103 -10.05 -14.45 14.81
CA PHE A 103 -9.66 -13.04 14.69
C PHE A 103 -10.14 -12.20 15.88
N LEU A 104 -11.45 -12.25 16.20
CA LEU A 104 -12.03 -11.47 17.30
C LEU A 104 -11.54 -11.95 18.67
N GLU A 105 -11.27 -13.24 18.80
CA GLU A 105 -10.86 -13.87 20.06
C GLU A 105 -9.37 -13.67 20.37
N THR A 106 -8.50 -13.72 19.35
CA THR A 106 -7.05 -13.79 19.55
C THR A 106 -6.28 -12.57 19.04
N ILE A 107 -6.85 -11.78 18.11
CA ILE A 107 -6.16 -10.65 17.48
C ILE A 107 -6.74 -9.32 17.91
N CYS A 108 -8.04 -9.11 17.68
CA CYS A 108 -8.69 -7.84 18.00
C CYS A 108 -10.20 -8.01 18.15
N SER A 109 -10.71 -7.79 19.37
CA SER A 109 -12.13 -7.82 19.71
C SER A 109 -12.97 -6.71 19.05
N ASP A 110 -12.33 -5.67 18.53
CA ASP A 110 -13.03 -4.44 18.12
C ASP A 110 -13.52 -4.58 16.67
N ILE A 111 -14.84 -4.46 16.48
CA ILE A 111 -15.50 -4.54 15.17
C ILE A 111 -15.49 -3.16 14.51
N VAL A 112 -14.37 -2.80 13.89
CA VAL A 112 -14.19 -1.53 13.16
C VAL A 112 -14.43 -1.69 11.66
N PHE A 113 -14.10 -2.86 11.12
CA PHE A 113 -14.25 -3.16 9.69
C PHE A 113 -15.11 -4.41 9.53
N ASP A 114 -16.32 -4.22 9.03
CA ASP A 114 -17.26 -5.28 8.69
C ASP A 114 -18.17 -4.79 7.53
N PRO A 115 -18.49 -5.60 6.50
CA PRO A 115 -17.97 -6.94 6.23
C PRO A 115 -16.48 -6.95 5.88
N VAL A 116 -15.86 -8.12 6.05
CA VAL A 116 -14.44 -8.41 5.75
C VAL A 116 -14.33 -9.35 4.55
N TYR A 117 -13.11 -9.53 4.02
CA TYR A 117 -12.90 -10.35 2.83
C TYR A 117 -12.52 -11.78 3.15
N ASN A 118 -13.21 -12.73 2.54
CA ASN A 118 -12.79 -14.12 2.45
C ASN A 118 -12.27 -14.41 1.03
N PHE A 119 -10.96 -14.33 0.81
CA PHE A 119 -10.39 -14.58 -0.52
C PHE A 119 -10.51 -16.05 -0.92
N HIS A 120 -10.82 -16.32 -2.19
CA HIS A 120 -10.99 -17.69 -2.69
C HIS A 120 -9.69 -18.51 -2.59
N TYR A 121 -8.54 -17.83 -2.60
CA TYR A 121 -7.23 -18.45 -2.38
C TYR A 121 -6.21 -17.40 -1.91
N PHE A 122 -5.14 -17.86 -1.26
CA PHE A 122 -4.12 -16.99 -0.65
C PHE A 122 -3.49 -15.98 -1.62
N GLY A 123 -3.12 -16.46 -2.82
CA GLY A 123 -2.51 -15.61 -3.85
C GLY A 123 -3.38 -14.43 -4.28
N ALA A 124 -4.72 -14.59 -4.27
CA ALA A 124 -5.64 -13.48 -4.56
C ALA A 124 -5.53 -12.40 -3.49
N GLY A 125 -5.62 -12.77 -2.21
CA GLY A 125 -5.47 -11.84 -1.09
C GLY A 125 -4.16 -11.05 -1.16
N ILE A 126 -3.05 -11.72 -1.49
CA ILE A 126 -1.76 -11.05 -1.67
C ILE A 126 -1.77 -10.06 -2.84
N CYS A 127 -2.34 -10.41 -3.99
CA CYS A 127 -2.43 -9.50 -5.14
C CYS A 127 -3.27 -8.26 -4.79
N TYR A 128 -4.43 -8.44 -4.16
CA TYR A 128 -5.26 -7.32 -3.71
C TYR A 128 -4.53 -6.41 -2.71
N MET A 129 -3.84 -6.99 -1.73
CA MET A 129 -3.08 -6.24 -0.73
C MET A 129 -1.95 -5.43 -1.35
N ILE A 130 -1.20 -6.01 -2.30
CA ILE A 130 -0.16 -5.28 -3.05
C ILE A 130 -0.79 -4.15 -3.85
N TYR A 131 -1.88 -4.42 -4.56
CA TYR A 131 -2.58 -3.43 -5.37
C TYR A 131 -3.06 -2.25 -4.51
N TRP A 132 -3.87 -2.51 -3.47
CA TRP A 132 -4.41 -1.44 -2.63
C TRP A 132 -3.33 -0.65 -1.90
N MET A 133 -2.29 -1.30 -1.37
CA MET A 133 -1.16 -0.61 -0.74
C MET A 133 -0.43 0.29 -1.74
N SER A 134 -0.09 -0.25 -2.91
CA SER A 134 0.68 0.47 -3.93
C SER A 134 -0.12 1.66 -4.48
N MET A 135 -1.42 1.45 -4.73
CA MET A 135 -2.32 2.53 -5.13
C MET A 135 -2.48 3.57 -4.04
N LEU A 136 -2.67 3.18 -2.78
CA LEU A 136 -2.76 4.13 -1.66
C LEU A 136 -1.51 5.01 -1.57
N ILE A 137 -0.31 4.44 -1.69
CA ILE A 137 0.95 5.20 -1.65
C ILE A 137 1.05 6.17 -2.82
N MET A 138 0.94 5.68 -4.07
CA MET A 138 1.12 6.47 -5.28
C MET A 138 0.05 7.57 -5.41
N GLN A 139 -1.21 7.22 -5.17
CA GLN A 139 -2.33 8.14 -5.30
C GLN A 139 -2.33 9.17 -4.17
N SER A 140 -1.94 8.82 -2.94
CA SER A 140 -1.75 9.81 -1.87
C SER A 140 -0.65 10.82 -2.20
N ASN A 141 0.46 10.35 -2.78
CA ASN A 141 1.55 11.21 -3.23
C ASN A 141 1.08 12.18 -4.34
N THR A 142 0.36 11.65 -5.33
CA THR A 142 -0.21 12.45 -6.44
C THR A 142 -1.21 13.47 -5.92
N PHE A 143 -2.09 13.07 -5.01
CA PHE A 143 -3.07 13.96 -4.39
C PHE A 143 -2.39 15.08 -3.61
N LYS A 144 -1.34 14.78 -2.84
CA LYS A 144 -0.55 15.78 -2.13
C LYS A 144 0.07 16.79 -3.10
N LEU A 145 0.68 16.33 -4.19
CA LEU A 145 1.22 17.20 -5.23
C LEU A 145 0.16 18.13 -5.82
N LEU A 146 -0.99 17.57 -6.21
CA LEU A 146 -2.10 18.34 -6.75
C LEU A 146 -2.60 19.38 -5.75
N ARG A 147 -2.73 19.03 -4.47
CA ARG A 147 -3.19 19.95 -3.43
C ARG A 147 -2.17 21.07 -3.12
N THR A 148 -0.87 20.78 -3.24
CA THR A 148 0.19 21.76 -2.99
C THR A 148 0.37 22.73 -4.16
N HIS A 149 0.24 22.26 -5.41
CA HIS A 149 0.60 23.04 -6.60
C HIS A 149 -0.58 23.45 -7.47
N ARG A 150 -1.79 22.96 -7.19
CA ARG A 150 -3.01 23.30 -7.93
C ARG A 150 -4.16 23.61 -6.97
N GLN A 151 -5.13 24.39 -7.43
CA GLN A 151 -6.40 24.52 -6.72
C GLN A 151 -7.35 23.41 -7.18
N LEU A 152 -7.76 22.57 -6.24
CA LEU A 152 -8.71 21.50 -6.47
C LEU A 152 -10.11 21.93 -6.05
N GLU A 153 -11.08 21.64 -6.90
CA GLU A 153 -12.49 21.85 -6.61
C GLU A 153 -12.95 20.96 -5.44
N PRO A 154 -13.92 21.38 -4.62
CA PRO A 154 -14.44 20.57 -3.51
C PRO A 154 -14.87 19.15 -3.93
N LYS A 155 -15.46 19.01 -5.12
CA LYS A 155 -15.83 17.71 -5.70
C LYS A 155 -14.62 16.81 -5.91
N GLN A 156 -13.50 17.36 -6.41
CA GLN A 156 -12.27 16.60 -6.61
C GLN A 156 -11.68 16.15 -5.27
N LEU A 157 -11.65 17.04 -4.27
CA LEU A 157 -11.19 16.70 -2.92
C LEU A 157 -11.99 15.54 -2.32
N MET A 158 -13.32 15.56 -2.47
CA MET A 158 -14.20 14.49 -2.01
C MET A 158 -13.94 13.17 -2.74
N MET A 159 -13.76 13.20 -4.06
CA MET A 159 -13.46 12.01 -4.86
C MET A 159 -12.13 11.37 -4.44
N TRP A 160 -11.09 12.18 -4.28
CA TRP A 160 -9.79 11.73 -3.77
C TRP A 160 -9.89 11.14 -2.37
N GLY A 161 -10.56 11.83 -1.45
CA GLY A 161 -10.76 11.34 -0.08
C GLY A 161 -11.47 9.98 -0.04
N ARG A 162 -12.54 9.82 -0.83
CA ARG A 162 -13.28 8.55 -0.95
C ARG A 162 -12.41 7.43 -1.52
N GLN A 163 -11.65 7.70 -2.58
CA GLN A 163 -10.82 6.70 -3.23
C GLN A 163 -9.67 6.24 -2.32
N LEU A 164 -8.94 7.17 -1.72
CA LEU A 164 -7.82 6.85 -0.82
C LEU A 164 -8.30 6.12 0.44
N SER A 165 -9.40 6.58 1.06
CA SER A 165 -9.99 5.86 2.18
C SER A 165 -10.49 4.48 1.75
N GLY A 166 -10.98 4.32 0.53
CA GLY A 166 -11.38 3.02 -0.02
C GLY A 166 -10.21 2.03 -0.06
N TYR A 167 -9.02 2.44 -0.51
CA TYR A 167 -7.84 1.58 -0.49
C TYR A 167 -7.43 1.19 0.93
N ALA A 168 -7.40 2.15 1.86
CA ALA A 168 -7.07 1.90 3.26
C ALA A 168 -8.08 0.95 3.93
N ASP A 169 -9.38 1.15 3.67
CA ASP A 169 -10.45 0.30 4.21
C ASP A 169 -10.34 -1.13 3.66
N ASN A 170 -10.05 -1.28 2.35
CA ASN A 170 -9.90 -2.59 1.73
C ASN A 170 -8.69 -3.35 2.29
N ILE A 171 -7.58 -2.67 2.55
CA ILE A 171 -6.43 -3.25 3.24
C ILE A 171 -6.87 -3.81 4.61
N CYS A 172 -7.57 -2.99 5.41
CA CYS A 172 -7.99 -3.37 6.76
C CYS A 172 -8.97 -4.54 6.75
N LYS A 173 -9.94 -4.54 5.82
CA LYS A 173 -10.90 -5.64 5.61
C LYS A 173 -10.27 -6.97 5.19
N SER A 174 -9.03 -6.94 4.72
CA SER A 174 -8.28 -8.14 4.32
C SER A 174 -7.53 -8.78 5.47
N ILE A 175 -7.24 -8.02 6.52
CA ILE A 175 -6.40 -8.49 7.62
C ILE A 175 -6.97 -9.74 8.30
N PRO A 176 -8.27 -9.84 8.62
CA PRO A 176 -8.80 -11.01 9.31
C PRO A 176 -8.50 -12.33 8.58
N PHE A 177 -8.64 -12.35 7.25
CA PHE A 177 -8.29 -13.51 6.43
C PHE A 177 -6.82 -13.94 6.58
N HIS A 178 -5.90 -12.97 6.57
CA HIS A 178 -4.46 -13.19 6.66
C HIS A 178 -3.96 -13.47 8.08
N CYS A 179 -4.79 -13.28 9.08
CA CYS A 179 -4.50 -13.63 10.47
C CYS A 179 -4.91 -15.07 10.82
N ARG A 180 -5.72 -15.73 9.99
CA ARG A 180 -6.22 -17.09 10.26
C ARG A 180 -5.07 -18.09 10.42
N PRO A 181 -5.16 -19.03 11.38
CA PRO A 181 -4.09 -20.00 11.64
C PRO A 181 -3.63 -20.77 10.40
N GLN A 182 -4.59 -21.19 9.56
CA GLN A 182 -4.35 -21.94 8.31
C GLN A 182 -3.51 -21.21 7.25
N THR A 183 -3.42 -19.87 7.31
CA THR A 183 -2.65 -19.09 6.33
C THR A 183 -1.16 -18.98 6.68
N GLY A 184 -0.77 -19.48 7.84
CA GLY A 184 0.62 -19.55 8.30
C GLY A 184 1.28 -18.18 8.51
N TYR A 185 2.59 -18.19 8.75
CA TYR A 185 3.35 -16.96 9.02
C TYR A 185 3.54 -16.08 7.78
N THR A 186 3.61 -16.68 6.58
CA THR A 186 3.78 -15.95 5.30
C THR A 186 2.67 -14.94 5.06
N ALA A 187 1.42 -15.27 5.43
CA ALA A 187 0.29 -14.37 5.31
C ALA A 187 0.39 -13.16 6.23
N LYS A 188 0.85 -13.38 7.47
CA LYS A 188 1.10 -12.32 8.45
C LYS A 188 2.21 -11.37 7.98
N PHE A 189 3.30 -11.89 7.41
CA PHE A 189 4.33 -11.04 6.82
C PHE A 189 3.82 -10.19 5.66
N GLY A 190 2.97 -10.78 4.81
CA GLY A 190 2.42 -10.11 3.64
C GLY A 190 1.40 -9.01 3.95
N SER A 191 0.73 -9.08 5.10
CA SER A 191 -0.38 -8.19 5.46
C SER A 191 0.01 -7.03 6.37
N LEU A 192 1.07 -7.16 7.18
CA LEU A 192 1.46 -6.15 8.17
C LEU A 192 2.03 -4.87 7.53
N THR A 193 2.80 -4.94 6.44
CA THR A 193 3.27 -3.73 5.76
C THR A 193 2.12 -2.89 5.19
N PRO A 194 1.17 -3.46 4.42
CA PRO A 194 -0.04 -2.73 4.02
C PRO A 194 -0.79 -2.11 5.20
N LEU A 195 -0.90 -2.82 6.33
CA LEU A 195 -1.57 -2.32 7.53
C LEU A 195 -0.90 -1.06 8.09
N VAL A 196 0.43 -1.00 8.13
CA VAL A 196 1.18 0.20 8.56
C VAL A 196 0.89 1.39 7.63
N VAL A 197 0.81 1.13 6.31
CA VAL A 197 0.47 2.17 5.32
C VAL A 197 -0.95 2.68 5.54
N ALA A 198 -1.93 1.79 5.77
CA ALA A 198 -3.31 2.16 6.05
C ALA A 198 -3.41 2.96 7.36
N ARG A 199 -2.73 2.54 8.43
CA ARG A 199 -2.66 3.28 9.70
C ARG A 199 -2.18 4.70 9.49
N LYS A 200 -1.05 4.85 8.80
CA LYS A 200 -0.44 6.16 8.54
C LYS A 200 -1.34 7.04 7.67
N PHE A 201 -2.10 6.46 6.75
CA PHE A 201 -3.14 7.19 6.03
C PHE A 201 -4.20 7.75 6.98
N TYR A 202 -4.76 6.93 7.89
CA TYR A 202 -5.77 7.38 8.85
C TYR A 202 -5.25 8.44 9.81
N GLU A 203 -4.01 8.29 10.29
CA GLU A 203 -3.32 9.29 11.11
C GLU A 203 -3.28 10.66 10.41
N ASN A 204 -2.89 10.69 9.13
CA ASN A 204 -2.82 11.91 8.33
C ASN A 204 -4.19 12.46 7.91
N ALA A 205 -5.22 11.62 7.84
CA ALA A 205 -6.59 12.02 7.52
C ALA A 205 -7.28 12.77 8.69
N GLY A 206 -6.69 12.74 9.88
CA GLY A 206 -7.09 13.54 11.03
C GLY A 206 -8.02 12.82 12.02
N PRO A 207 -8.53 13.55 13.03
CA PRO A 207 -9.14 12.96 14.23
C PRO A 207 -10.36 12.07 13.97
N MET A 208 -11.12 12.32 12.88
CA MET A 208 -12.28 11.51 12.52
C MET A 208 -11.93 10.06 12.15
N MET A 209 -10.66 9.77 11.88
CA MET A 209 -10.17 8.43 11.54
C MET A 209 -9.45 7.74 12.71
N ALA A 210 -9.46 8.33 13.91
CA ALA A 210 -8.71 7.83 15.07
C ALA A 210 -9.07 6.38 15.44
N ALA A 211 -10.35 6.00 15.38
CA ALA A 211 -10.76 4.62 15.68
C ALA A 211 -10.12 3.61 14.71
N LYS A 212 -10.02 3.95 13.42
CA LYS A 212 -9.38 3.11 12.40
C LYS A 212 -7.87 3.05 12.58
N GLU A 213 -7.25 4.18 12.91
CA GLU A 213 -5.82 4.27 13.23
C GLU A 213 -5.45 3.37 14.42
N GLN A 214 -6.17 3.53 15.54
CA GLN A 214 -5.97 2.74 16.76
C GLN A 214 -6.18 1.24 16.53
N TRP A 215 -7.22 0.89 15.75
CA TRP A 215 -7.45 -0.51 15.37
C TRP A 215 -6.26 -1.09 14.61
N CYS A 216 -5.72 -0.36 13.63
CA CYS A 216 -4.55 -0.82 12.87
C CYS A 216 -3.33 -1.00 13.78
N ALA A 217 -3.11 -0.09 14.74
CA ALA A 217 -2.01 -0.20 15.70
C ALA A 217 -2.14 -1.43 16.61
N LYS A 218 -3.33 -1.65 17.19
CA LYS A 218 -3.62 -2.81 18.06
C LYS A 218 -3.42 -4.13 17.32
N VAL A 219 -3.99 -4.25 16.12
CA VAL A 219 -3.85 -5.42 15.26
C VAL A 219 -2.39 -5.66 14.87
N TYR A 220 -1.64 -4.62 14.51
CA TYR A 220 -0.22 -4.76 14.16
C TYR A 220 0.61 -5.33 15.30
N ILE A 221 0.39 -4.90 16.55
CA ILE A 221 1.13 -5.40 17.71
C ILE A 221 0.85 -6.89 17.94
N VAL A 222 -0.42 -7.29 17.91
CA VAL A 222 -0.84 -8.65 18.27
C VAL A 222 -0.60 -9.66 17.13
N ALA A 223 -0.78 -9.26 15.87
CA ALA A 223 -0.66 -10.15 14.72
C ALA A 223 0.79 -10.47 14.32
N ARG A 224 1.79 -9.86 14.95
CA ARG A 224 3.21 -10.13 14.69
C ARG A 224 3.59 -11.57 15.06
N VAL A 225 4.59 -12.08 14.34
CA VAL A 225 5.13 -13.43 14.58
C VAL A 225 6.07 -13.41 15.79
N PRO A 226 5.79 -14.17 16.87
CA PRO A 226 6.68 -14.26 18.02
C PRO A 226 8.07 -14.76 17.63
N GLY A 227 9.12 -14.17 18.19
CA GLY A 227 10.52 -14.57 17.98
C GLY A 227 11.23 -13.97 16.75
N LEU A 228 10.49 -13.42 15.78
CA LEU A 228 11.07 -12.72 14.61
C LEU A 228 11.24 -11.21 14.82
N TYR A 229 10.58 -10.66 15.83
CA TYR A 229 10.65 -9.24 16.16
C TYR A 229 11.07 -9.11 17.63
N GLN A 230 12.37 -9.04 17.89
CA GLN A 230 12.95 -9.12 19.24
C GLN A 230 12.97 -7.79 20.00
N GLU A 231 12.52 -6.68 19.40
CA GLU A 231 12.69 -5.36 20.01
C GLU A 231 11.51 -4.98 20.90
N THR A 232 11.81 -4.77 22.19
CA THR A 232 10.96 -4.04 23.13
C THR A 232 11.71 -2.76 23.52
N PRO A 233 11.19 -1.55 23.26
CA PRO A 233 9.87 -1.24 22.71
C PRO A 233 9.77 -1.53 21.22
N VAL A 234 8.61 -2.02 20.79
CA VAL A 234 8.32 -2.29 19.38
C VAL A 234 8.25 -0.98 18.61
N ALA A 235 9.23 -0.71 17.75
CA ALA A 235 9.16 0.41 16.82
C ALA A 235 7.98 0.19 15.84
N LEU A 236 7.01 1.10 15.88
CA LEU A 236 5.89 1.14 14.94
C LEU A 236 6.33 1.58 13.52
N GLU A 237 7.59 1.98 13.37
CA GLU A 237 8.25 2.32 12.11
C GLU A 237 9.53 1.47 11.93
N PRO A 238 9.42 0.19 11.54
CA PRO A 238 10.56 -0.73 11.49
C PRO A 238 11.66 -0.34 10.48
N PHE A 239 11.40 0.63 9.60
CA PHE A 239 12.35 1.11 8.59
C PHE A 239 12.92 2.50 8.89
N LYS A 240 12.63 3.09 10.05
CA LYS A 240 13.12 4.42 10.43
C LYS A 240 14.65 4.48 10.49
N GLU A 241 15.28 3.40 10.96
CA GLU A 241 16.75 3.28 11.03
C GLU A 241 17.38 3.11 9.64
N VAL A 242 16.74 2.33 8.76
CA VAL A 242 17.16 2.17 7.35
C VAL A 242 17.03 3.49 6.60
N GLN A 243 15.95 4.24 6.83
CA GLN A 243 15.78 5.59 6.29
C GLN A 243 16.88 6.53 6.79
N THR A 244 17.20 6.50 8.08
CA THR A 244 18.22 7.39 8.67
C THR A 244 19.62 7.10 8.12
N THR A 245 19.91 5.83 7.85
CA THR A 245 21.21 5.39 7.27
C THR A 245 21.36 5.83 5.82
N VAL A 246 20.27 5.88 5.04
CA VAL A 246 20.30 6.32 3.63
C VAL A 246 20.14 7.85 3.49
N GLN A 247 19.51 8.52 4.45
CA GLN A 247 19.19 9.96 4.43
C GLN A 247 20.29 10.88 5.01
N GLN A 248 21.58 10.61 4.77
CA GLN A 248 22.64 11.60 5.03
C GLN A 248 22.55 12.87 4.15
N GLY A 249 21.48 13.03 3.37
CA GLY A 249 21.08 14.28 2.72
C GLY A 249 19.61 14.63 3.04
N THR A 250 19.44 15.71 3.81
CA THR A 250 18.25 16.58 3.91
C THR A 250 16.87 15.90 3.94
N LYS A 251 16.32 15.74 5.15
CA LYS A 251 14.92 15.34 5.38
C LYS A 251 13.93 16.28 4.69
N LYS A 252 13.01 15.71 3.89
CA LYS A 252 11.66 16.25 3.65
C LYS A 252 10.67 15.08 3.51
N PHE A 253 9.84 14.91 4.54
CA PHE A 253 8.59 14.15 4.60
C PHE A 253 8.65 12.62 4.77
N ILE A 254 8.32 12.19 5.99
CA ILE A 254 7.29 11.17 6.24
C ILE A 254 6.21 11.80 7.10
#